data_AF-A0A9D5ZE51-F1
#
_entry.id   AF-A0A9D5ZE51-F1
#
_cell.length_a   1.000
_cell.length_b   1.000
_cell.length_c   1.000
_cell.angle_alpha   90.00
_cell.angle_beta   90.00
_cell.angle_gamma   90.00
#
_symmetry.space_group_name_H-M   'P 1'
#
loop_
_entity.id
_entity.type
_entity.pdbx_description
1 polymer ?
#
loop_
_entity_poly.entity_id
_entity_poly.type
_entity_poly.pdbx_seq_one_letter_code
_entity_poly.pdbx_strand_id
1 'polypeptide(L)'
;MEKYKDLVAILVGFLLLGLVALFSLKYEDRFVSTIHGDLDQGGDLYVDRGRRAASACVPCHDLTPARRMSRVGPPLWGVYGRPAGQVAGYPYSTAYLARAAAGLVWDEASLEQFLSNPRQFIPGNKMAFTGVRQEAELADLILFLRSLDDKKPPPAKGQTAARVADGGGASRPLLEMPVDRAARDEARRRRTTVAVERCLLCHDLTRKREIVVGPPLWGVVGRRAGQVRKFRYTAAFLERTRGMTWTSANLDRFLADPKGFAPGTRMLFEGLRQESERHDAIAFLKTLH
;
A
#
# COMPACT_ATOMS: atom_id res chain seq x y z
N MET A 1 61.16 14.47 -1.72
CA MET A 1 59.97 13.89 -2.37
C MET A 1 58.92 13.41 -1.36
N GLU A 2 59.19 13.43 -0.05
CA GLU A 2 58.20 13.18 1.01
C GLU A 2 57.01 14.16 1.03
N LYS A 3 57.21 15.46 0.77
CA LYS A 3 56.19 16.50 1.01
C LYS A 3 54.95 16.44 0.10
N TYR A 4 54.99 15.62 -0.96
CA TYR A 4 53.89 15.45 -1.91
C TYR A 4 53.14 14.11 -1.74
N LYS A 5 53.66 13.17 -0.94
CA LYS A 5 53.01 11.87 -0.71
C LYS A 5 51.77 12.00 0.17
N ASP A 6 51.83 12.86 1.19
CA ASP A 6 50.71 13.10 2.10
C ASP A 6 49.58 13.88 1.43
N LEU A 7 49.91 14.80 0.51
CA LEU A 7 48.91 15.58 -0.23
C LEU A 7 48.12 14.71 -1.22
N VAL A 8 48.79 13.76 -1.87
CA VAL A 8 48.16 12.81 -2.81
C VAL A 8 47.30 11.78 -2.05
N ALA A 9 47.74 11.31 -0.87
CA ALA A 9 46.94 10.41 -0.04
C ALA A 9 45.65 11.07 0.48
N ILE A 10 45.70 12.35 0.84
CA ILE A 10 44.52 13.11 1.29
C ILE A 10 43.58 13.39 0.10
N LEU A 11 44.09 13.77 -1.07
CA LEU A 11 43.28 14.01 -2.27
C LEU A 11 42.60 12.74 -2.83
N VAL A 12 43.29 11.59 -2.78
CA VAL A 12 42.70 10.29 -3.19
C VAL A 12 41.69 9.79 -2.16
N GLY A 13 41.89 10.06 -0.87
CA GLY A 13 40.93 9.75 0.19
C GLY A 13 39.61 10.53 0.09
N PHE A 14 39.68 11.82 -0.25
CA PHE A 14 38.48 12.65 -0.46
C PHE A 14 37.73 12.30 -1.75
N LEU A 15 38.41 11.85 -2.81
CA LEU A 15 37.76 11.42 -4.05
C LEU A 15 37.01 10.08 -3.89
N LEU A 16 37.54 9.14 -3.10
CA LEU A 16 36.91 7.84 -2.85
C LEU A 16 35.75 7.92 -1.85
N LEU A 17 35.80 8.79 -0.83
CA LEU A 17 34.68 9.04 0.08
C LEU A 17 33.55 9.87 -0.58
N GLY A 18 33.88 10.76 -1.51
CA GLY A 18 32.89 11.54 -2.28
C GLY A 18 32.10 10.70 -3.29
N LEU A 19 32.73 9.71 -3.93
CA LEU A 19 32.08 8.86 -4.94
C LEU A 19 31.13 7.81 -4.33
N VAL A 20 31.41 7.29 -3.14
CA VAL A 20 30.51 6.34 -2.44
C VAL A 20 29.28 7.05 -1.85
N ALA A 21 29.44 8.30 -1.39
CA ALA A 21 28.33 9.14 -0.91
C ALA A 21 27.37 9.57 -2.04
N LEU A 22 27.90 9.87 -3.24
CA LEU A 22 27.10 10.27 -4.41
C LEU A 22 26.35 9.10 -5.06
N PHE A 23 26.80 7.85 -4.87
CA PHE A 23 26.12 6.66 -5.40
C PHE A 23 24.99 6.16 -4.48
N SER A 24 25.08 6.37 -3.16
CA SER A 24 24.03 5.98 -2.21
C SER A 24 22.86 6.98 -2.14
N LEU A 25 23.13 8.29 -2.28
CA LEU A 25 22.07 9.31 -2.25
C LEU A 25 21.16 9.29 -3.48
N LYS A 26 21.62 8.78 -4.63
CA LYS A 26 20.79 8.70 -5.85
C LYS A 26 19.88 7.46 -5.92
N TYR A 27 20.14 6.42 -5.11
CA TYR A 27 19.38 5.17 -5.17
C TYR A 27 18.13 5.20 -4.27
N GLU A 28 18.18 5.91 -3.14
CA GLU A 28 17.04 6.01 -2.20
C GLU A 28 15.90 6.92 -2.72
N ASP A 29 16.22 7.98 -3.47
CA ASP A 29 15.22 8.96 -3.91
C ASP A 29 14.32 8.47 -5.06
N ARG A 30 14.78 7.55 -5.91
CA ARG A 30 13.96 7.08 -7.04
C ARG A 30 12.93 6.03 -6.65
N PHE A 31 13.18 5.23 -5.62
CA PHE A 31 12.23 4.17 -5.22
C PHE A 31 11.11 4.73 -4.34
N VAL A 32 11.41 5.71 -3.47
CA VAL A 32 10.43 6.31 -2.56
C VAL A 32 9.63 7.44 -3.21
N SER A 33 10.23 8.28 -4.08
CA SER A 33 9.47 9.31 -4.82
C SER A 33 8.51 8.73 -5.86
N THR A 34 8.71 7.49 -6.29
CA THR A 34 7.75 6.76 -7.15
C THR A 34 6.46 6.41 -6.39
N ILE A 35 6.47 6.37 -5.05
CA ILE A 35 5.30 6.06 -4.21
C ILE A 35 4.64 7.33 -3.64
N HIS A 36 5.40 8.40 -3.42
CA HIS A 36 4.91 9.68 -2.89
C HIS A 36 5.18 10.79 -3.91
N GLY A 37 4.51 10.73 -5.05
CA GLY A 37 4.56 11.82 -6.02
C GLY A 37 4.18 13.13 -5.34
N ASP A 38 5.02 14.16 -5.51
CA ASP A 38 4.68 15.54 -5.21
C ASP A 38 3.37 15.89 -5.93
N LEU A 39 2.30 15.99 -5.15
CA LEU A 39 0.98 16.46 -5.55
C LEU A 39 0.67 17.69 -4.70
N ASP A 40 0.22 18.77 -5.34
CA ASP A 40 -0.14 20.00 -4.65
C ASP A 40 -1.12 19.72 -3.51
N GLN A 41 -0.92 20.45 -2.41
CA GLN A 41 -1.49 20.25 -1.07
C GLN A 41 -3.03 20.12 -0.99
N GLY A 42 -3.77 20.28 -2.09
CA GLY A 42 -5.20 20.02 -2.17
C GLY A 42 -5.56 18.57 -2.51
N GLY A 43 -4.90 17.94 -3.48
CA GLY A 43 -5.29 16.62 -4.02
C GLY A 43 -5.02 15.45 -3.07
N ASP A 44 -3.90 15.51 -2.35
CA ASP A 44 -3.53 14.52 -1.33
C ASP A 44 -4.49 14.53 -0.15
N LEU A 45 -5.05 15.68 0.22
CA LEU A 45 -5.98 15.76 1.34
C LEU A 45 -7.29 15.01 1.08
N TYR A 46 -7.84 15.09 -0.15
CA TYR A 46 -9.07 14.35 -0.51
C TYR A 46 -8.78 12.84 -0.60
N VAL A 47 -7.66 12.45 -1.20
CA VAL A 47 -7.27 11.03 -1.28
C VAL A 47 -6.95 10.47 0.10
N ASP A 48 -6.35 11.24 1.01
CA ASP A 48 -6.03 10.79 2.37
C ASP A 48 -7.25 10.77 3.30
N ARG A 49 -8.18 11.72 3.15
CA ARG A 49 -9.49 11.63 3.82
C ARG A 49 -10.29 10.45 3.28
N GLY A 50 -10.30 10.26 1.97
CA GLY A 50 -10.94 9.12 1.32
C GLY A 50 -10.30 7.79 1.71
N ARG A 51 -8.98 7.74 1.85
CA ARG A 51 -8.22 6.58 2.36
C ARG A 51 -8.64 6.24 3.80
N ARG A 52 -8.85 7.24 4.65
CA ARG A 52 -9.39 7.04 6.01
C ARG A 52 -10.79 6.43 5.97
N ALA A 53 -11.69 6.96 5.14
CA ALA A 53 -13.03 6.38 4.95
C ALA A 53 -12.96 4.94 4.39
N ALA A 54 -12.04 4.68 3.47
CA ALA A 54 -11.83 3.37 2.85
C ALA A 54 -11.28 2.30 3.81
N SER A 55 -10.77 2.69 4.98
CA SER A 55 -10.33 1.74 6.02
C SER A 55 -11.46 0.81 6.48
N ALA A 56 -12.72 1.24 6.36
CA ALA A 56 -13.89 0.41 6.64
C ALA A 56 -14.09 -0.72 5.60
N CYS A 57 -13.52 -0.59 4.41
CA CYS A 57 -13.66 -1.54 3.30
C CYS A 57 -12.59 -2.64 3.33
N VAL A 58 -11.40 -2.33 3.83
CA VAL A 58 -10.22 -3.23 3.92
C VAL A 58 -10.50 -4.59 4.59
N PRO A 59 -11.35 -4.70 5.64
CA PRO A 59 -11.60 -5.99 6.28
C PRO A 59 -12.30 -7.00 5.39
N CYS A 60 -12.96 -6.56 4.32
CA CYS A 60 -13.77 -7.42 3.45
C CYS A 60 -13.25 -7.44 2.00
N HIS A 61 -12.61 -6.36 1.57
CA HIS A 61 -12.25 -6.14 0.17
C HIS A 61 -10.74 -5.95 0.00
N ASP A 62 -10.18 -6.50 -1.08
CA ASP A 62 -8.82 -6.15 -1.50
C ASP A 62 -8.85 -4.84 -2.30
N LEU A 63 -8.15 -3.83 -1.79
CA LEU A 63 -7.99 -2.50 -2.39
C LEU A 63 -6.62 -2.35 -3.08
N THR A 64 -5.87 -3.44 -3.26
CA THR A 64 -4.57 -3.41 -3.93
C THR A 64 -4.65 -3.88 -5.39
N PRO A 65 -3.69 -3.50 -6.25
CA PRO A 65 -3.57 -3.99 -7.63
C PRO A 65 -3.58 -5.52 -7.75
N ALA A 66 -3.22 -6.25 -6.68
CA ALA A 66 -3.26 -7.69 -6.66
C ALA A 66 -4.68 -8.28 -6.75
N ARG A 67 -5.73 -7.48 -6.50
CA ARG A 67 -7.14 -7.84 -6.69
C ARG A 67 -7.51 -9.20 -6.08
N ARG A 68 -6.96 -9.55 -4.90
CA ARG A 68 -7.21 -10.87 -4.32
C ARG A 68 -8.68 -11.03 -3.97
N MET A 69 -9.23 -12.18 -4.31
CA MET A 69 -10.58 -12.56 -3.91
C MET A 69 -10.61 -12.92 -2.42
N SER A 70 -11.52 -12.31 -1.66
CA SER A 70 -11.86 -12.76 -0.31
C SER A 70 -13.18 -13.54 -0.32
N ARG A 71 -13.52 -14.21 0.78
CA ARG A 71 -14.84 -14.86 0.94
C ARG A 71 -15.94 -13.88 1.36
N VAL A 72 -15.58 -12.65 1.71
CA VAL A 72 -16.48 -11.65 2.31
C VAL A 72 -16.86 -10.55 1.32
N GLY A 73 -15.93 -10.16 0.44
CA GLY A 73 -16.11 -9.10 -0.53
C GLY A 73 -15.20 -9.27 -1.76
N PRO A 74 -15.67 -8.88 -2.96
CA PRO A 74 -14.83 -8.89 -4.16
C PRO A 74 -13.79 -7.75 -4.11
N PRO A 75 -12.69 -7.82 -4.88
CA PRO A 75 -11.71 -6.74 -4.96
C PRO A 75 -12.31 -5.43 -5.50
N LEU A 76 -11.87 -4.31 -4.92
CA LEU A 76 -12.31 -2.96 -5.29
C LEU A 76 -11.33 -2.21 -6.20
N TRP A 77 -10.14 -2.76 -6.44
CA TRP A 77 -9.26 -2.19 -7.46
C TRP A 77 -9.90 -2.26 -8.85
N GLY A 78 -9.93 -1.12 -9.54
CA GLY A 78 -10.64 -0.90 -10.79
C GLY A 78 -12.16 -1.02 -10.66
N VAL A 79 -12.76 -0.63 -9.53
CA VAL A 79 -14.22 -0.69 -9.34
C VAL A 79 -14.94 0.45 -10.03
N TYR A 80 -14.36 1.64 -10.08
CA TYR A 80 -15.01 2.80 -10.68
C TYR A 80 -15.18 2.61 -12.20
N GLY A 81 -16.40 2.78 -12.69
CA GLY A 81 -16.80 2.54 -14.08
C GLY A 81 -16.96 1.06 -14.46
N ARG A 82 -16.72 0.12 -13.53
CA ARG A 82 -16.88 -1.31 -13.80
C ARG A 82 -18.35 -1.71 -13.73
N PRO A 83 -18.86 -2.53 -14.66
CA PRO A 83 -20.20 -3.09 -14.50
C PRO A 83 -20.28 -3.96 -13.23
N ALA A 84 -21.40 -3.88 -12.53
CA ALA A 84 -21.59 -4.61 -11.28
C ALA A 84 -21.56 -6.13 -11.51
N GLY A 85 -21.16 -6.89 -10.49
CA GLY A 85 -21.28 -8.35 -10.50
C GLY A 85 -20.27 -9.09 -11.40
N GLN A 86 -19.25 -8.42 -11.92
CA GLN A 86 -18.35 -9.02 -12.93
C GLN A 86 -17.12 -9.75 -12.38
N VAL A 87 -16.85 -9.73 -11.08
CA VAL A 87 -15.65 -10.44 -10.58
C VAL A 87 -15.89 -11.95 -10.62
N ALA A 88 -15.21 -12.63 -11.55
CA ALA A 88 -15.32 -14.06 -11.78
C ALA A 88 -15.06 -14.87 -10.49
N GLY A 89 -15.90 -15.88 -10.25
CA GLY A 89 -15.79 -16.78 -9.10
C GLY A 89 -16.28 -16.21 -7.76
N TYR A 90 -16.68 -14.93 -7.68
CA TYR A 90 -17.28 -14.40 -6.45
C TYR A 90 -18.77 -14.76 -6.35
N PRO A 91 -19.25 -15.31 -5.22
CA PRO A 91 -20.63 -15.75 -5.06
C PRO A 91 -21.58 -14.59 -4.71
N TYR A 92 -21.86 -13.72 -5.68
CA TYR A 92 -22.85 -12.65 -5.55
C TYR A 92 -24.23 -13.18 -5.13
N SER A 93 -25.03 -12.34 -4.46
CA SER A 93 -26.44 -12.65 -4.18
C SER A 93 -27.29 -12.54 -5.46
N THR A 94 -28.40 -13.29 -5.52
CA THR A 94 -29.37 -13.22 -6.62
C THR A 94 -29.85 -11.79 -6.91
N ALA A 95 -30.17 -11.01 -5.87
CA ALA A 95 -30.61 -9.62 -6.04
C ALA A 95 -29.52 -8.71 -6.66
N TYR A 96 -28.27 -8.90 -6.27
CA TYR A 96 -27.14 -8.15 -6.82
C TYR A 96 -26.88 -8.52 -8.29
N LEU A 97 -26.98 -9.81 -8.64
CA LEU A 97 -26.88 -10.25 -10.04
C LEU A 97 -28.03 -9.72 -10.90
N ALA A 98 -29.25 -9.58 -10.36
CA ALA A 98 -30.37 -8.97 -11.07
C ALA A 98 -30.11 -7.50 -11.40
N ARG A 99 -29.52 -6.72 -10.47
CA ARG A 99 -29.12 -5.32 -10.72
C ARG A 99 -27.99 -5.24 -11.76
N ALA A 100 -27.03 -6.15 -11.70
CA ALA A 100 -25.97 -6.26 -12.70
C ALA A 100 -26.52 -6.56 -14.09
N ALA A 101 -27.45 -7.51 -14.22
CA ALA A 101 -28.11 -7.87 -15.47
C ALA A 101 -28.96 -6.71 -16.04
N ALA A 102 -29.51 -5.86 -15.17
CA ALA A 102 -30.19 -4.63 -15.56
C ALA A 102 -29.24 -3.49 -15.97
N GLY A 103 -27.93 -3.75 -16.10
CA GLY A 103 -26.96 -2.78 -16.60
C GLY A 103 -26.37 -1.86 -15.53
N LEU A 104 -26.43 -2.22 -14.24
CA LEU A 104 -25.79 -1.42 -13.19
C LEU A 104 -24.27 -1.31 -13.43
N VAL A 105 -23.77 -0.08 -13.50
CA VAL A 105 -22.34 0.26 -13.58
C VAL A 105 -21.97 1.05 -12.34
N TRP A 106 -20.76 0.83 -11.79
CA TRP A 106 -20.25 1.56 -10.63
C TRP A 106 -19.67 2.93 -10.98
N ASP A 107 -20.52 3.85 -11.40
CA ASP A 107 -20.22 5.27 -11.55
C ASP A 107 -20.40 6.05 -10.23
N GLU A 108 -20.22 7.36 -10.27
CA GLU A 108 -20.35 8.24 -9.09
C GLU A 108 -21.74 8.14 -8.44
N ALA A 109 -22.81 8.28 -9.22
CA ALA A 109 -24.18 8.29 -8.71
C ALA A 109 -24.60 6.94 -8.10
N SER A 110 -24.21 5.82 -8.72
CA SER A 110 -24.48 4.48 -8.20
C SER A 110 -23.62 4.13 -6.99
N LEU A 111 -22.35 4.56 -6.95
CA LEU A 111 -21.49 4.40 -5.78
C LEU A 111 -22.01 5.23 -4.61
N GLU A 112 -22.47 6.46 -4.84
CA GLU A 112 -23.05 7.30 -3.81
C GLU A 112 -24.29 6.64 -3.18
N GLN A 113 -25.23 6.16 -4.00
CA GLN A 113 -26.43 5.48 -3.50
C GLN A 113 -26.10 4.15 -2.81
N PHE A 114 -25.18 3.35 -3.36
CA PHE A 114 -24.83 2.06 -2.78
C PHE A 114 -24.01 2.21 -1.49
N LEU A 115 -23.06 3.13 -1.43
CA LEU A 115 -22.20 3.32 -0.26
C LEU A 115 -22.89 4.11 0.85
N SER A 116 -23.95 4.89 0.56
CA SER A 116 -24.79 5.53 1.59
C SER A 116 -25.73 4.53 2.26
N ASN A 117 -26.31 3.57 1.53
CA ASN A 117 -27.09 2.48 2.10
C ASN A 117 -27.16 1.25 1.16
N PRO A 118 -26.24 0.28 1.30
CA PRO A 118 -26.17 -0.85 0.38
C PRO A 118 -27.45 -1.69 0.38
N ARG A 119 -28.02 -1.93 1.57
CA ARG A 119 -29.22 -2.76 1.75
C ARG A 119 -30.46 -2.12 1.15
N GLN A 120 -30.53 -0.80 1.13
CA GLN A 120 -31.63 -0.08 0.48
C GLN A 120 -31.43 -0.02 -1.04
N PHE A 121 -30.22 0.26 -1.52
CA PHE A 121 -29.95 0.36 -2.96
C PHE A 121 -30.07 -0.99 -3.69
N ILE A 122 -29.65 -2.09 -3.03
CA ILE A 122 -29.82 -3.46 -3.52
C ILE A 122 -30.39 -4.34 -2.39
N PRO A 123 -31.72 -4.41 -2.24
CA PRO A 123 -32.35 -5.28 -1.25
C PRO A 123 -31.94 -6.74 -1.41
N GLY A 124 -31.43 -7.37 -0.35
CA GLY A 124 -30.94 -8.75 -0.38
C GLY A 124 -29.48 -8.93 -0.80
N ASN A 125 -28.72 -7.84 -0.98
CA ASN A 125 -27.27 -7.95 -1.15
C ASN A 125 -26.57 -8.44 0.14
N LYS A 126 -25.39 -9.05 -0.02
CA LYS A 126 -24.62 -9.66 1.09
C LYS A 126 -23.67 -8.69 1.82
N MET A 127 -23.52 -7.43 1.35
CA MET A 127 -22.61 -6.48 1.96
C MET A 127 -23.19 -5.96 3.29
N ALA A 128 -22.64 -6.44 4.40
CA ALA A 128 -23.01 -6.03 5.75
C ALA A 128 -22.36 -4.68 6.15
N PHE A 129 -22.58 -3.65 5.33
CA PHE A 129 -22.09 -2.29 5.57
C PHE A 129 -23.28 -1.37 5.86
N THR A 130 -23.18 -0.56 6.92
CA THR A 130 -24.26 0.33 7.37
C THR A 130 -24.39 1.60 6.53
N GLY A 131 -23.39 1.88 5.70
CA GLY A 131 -23.31 3.06 4.86
C GLY A 131 -22.53 4.22 5.47
N VAL A 132 -22.05 5.11 4.61
CA VAL A 132 -21.40 6.38 4.97
C VAL A 132 -22.47 7.47 5.00
N ARG A 133 -22.69 8.09 6.16
CA ARG A 133 -23.75 9.09 6.36
C ARG A 133 -23.32 10.52 6.07
N GLN A 134 -22.03 10.81 6.24
CA GLN A 134 -21.51 12.15 6.02
C GLN A 134 -21.20 12.31 4.53
N GLU A 135 -21.88 13.25 3.87
CA GLU A 135 -21.76 13.49 2.43
C GLU A 135 -20.32 13.78 2.00
N ALA A 136 -19.60 14.62 2.76
CA ALA A 136 -18.19 14.91 2.49
C ALA A 136 -17.29 13.67 2.60
N GLU A 137 -17.54 12.79 3.58
CA GLU A 137 -16.79 11.53 3.74
C GLU A 137 -17.10 10.55 2.60
N LEU A 138 -18.36 10.51 2.15
CA LEU A 138 -18.80 9.70 1.03
C LEU A 138 -18.16 10.17 -0.28
N ALA A 139 -18.12 11.48 -0.54
CA ALA A 139 -17.46 12.07 -1.69
C ALA A 139 -15.95 11.77 -1.69
N ASP A 140 -15.27 11.98 -0.55
CA ASP A 140 -13.85 11.63 -0.38
C ASP A 140 -13.61 10.12 -0.65
N LEU A 141 -14.48 9.23 -0.17
CA LEU A 141 -14.39 7.79 -0.42
C LEU A 141 -14.55 7.44 -1.90
N ILE A 142 -15.51 8.05 -2.61
CA ILE A 142 -15.72 7.80 -4.04
C ILE A 142 -14.51 8.27 -4.85
N LEU A 143 -13.94 9.44 -4.52
CA LEU A 143 -12.71 9.93 -5.13
C LEU A 143 -11.55 8.95 -4.91
N PHE A 144 -11.41 8.42 -3.68
CA PHE A 144 -10.42 7.40 -3.38
C PHE A 144 -10.64 6.12 -4.20
N LEU A 145 -11.87 5.58 -4.27
CA LEU A 145 -12.17 4.38 -5.08
C LEU A 145 -11.90 4.60 -6.58
N ARG A 146 -12.13 5.82 -7.07
CA ARG A 146 -11.79 6.22 -8.45
C ARG A 146 -10.28 6.26 -8.70
N SER A 147 -9.45 6.39 -7.66
CA SER A 147 -7.99 6.36 -7.78
C SER A 147 -7.42 4.94 -7.85
N LEU A 148 -8.20 3.92 -7.49
CA LEU A 148 -7.79 2.52 -7.56
C LEU A 148 -7.94 2.00 -9.00
N ASP A 149 -6.99 2.25 -9.90
CA ASP A 149 -7.02 1.76 -11.28
C ASP A 149 -5.60 1.57 -11.84
N ASP A 150 -5.40 0.57 -12.71
CA ASP A 150 -4.14 0.35 -13.43
C ASP A 150 -3.94 1.38 -14.56
N LYS A 151 -5.04 1.91 -15.12
CA LYS A 151 -5.04 2.83 -16.26
C LYS A 151 -5.00 4.30 -15.84
N LYS A 152 -5.20 4.58 -14.55
CA LYS A 152 -5.22 5.93 -14.01
C LYS A 152 -4.02 6.06 -13.06
N PRO A 153 -2.95 6.77 -13.46
CA PRO A 153 -1.91 7.11 -12.48
C PRO A 153 -2.55 7.91 -11.33
N PRO A 154 -1.95 7.91 -10.11
CA PRO A 154 -2.30 8.91 -9.10
C PRO A 154 -2.31 10.29 -9.77
N PRO A 155 -3.25 11.18 -9.41
CA PRO A 155 -3.63 12.32 -10.24
C PRO A 155 -2.41 13.03 -10.81
N ALA A 156 -2.16 12.87 -12.11
CA ALA A 156 -0.92 13.34 -12.70
C ALA A 156 -0.95 14.87 -12.84
N LYS A 157 0.14 15.46 -12.36
CA LYS A 157 0.73 16.77 -12.64
C LYS A 157 0.01 17.62 -13.68
N GLY A 158 -0.17 18.88 -13.31
CA GLY A 158 -0.54 19.98 -14.20
C GLY A 158 0.11 19.83 -15.58
N GLN A 159 -0.73 19.97 -16.59
CA GLN A 159 -0.36 19.97 -17.98
C GLN A 159 0.61 21.13 -18.25
N THR A 160 1.81 20.83 -18.76
CA THR A 160 2.39 21.54 -19.91
C THR A 160 3.37 20.61 -20.66
N ALA A 161 3.27 20.66 -21.98
CA ALA A 161 3.96 19.80 -22.94
C ALA A 161 5.47 20.07 -23.07
N ALA A 162 6.24 19.02 -23.34
CA ALA A 162 7.23 18.97 -24.45
C ALA A 162 7.74 17.52 -24.66
N ARG A 163 7.81 17.12 -25.93
CA ARG A 163 8.28 15.82 -26.47
C ARG A 163 9.79 15.64 -26.31
N VAL A 164 10.27 14.38 -26.40
CA VAL A 164 11.35 13.79 -27.27
C VAL A 164 11.47 12.30 -26.85
N ALA A 165 11.06 11.29 -27.63
CA ALA A 165 11.66 10.58 -28.79
C ALA A 165 12.84 9.62 -28.48
N ASP A 166 12.54 8.32 -28.66
CA ASP A 166 13.27 7.13 -29.21
C ASP A 166 14.80 6.88 -29.07
N GLY A 167 15.18 5.59 -29.05
CA GLY A 167 16.55 5.11 -29.30
C GLY A 167 16.85 3.68 -28.81
N GLY A 168 16.79 2.68 -29.71
CA GLY A 168 16.95 1.24 -29.42
C GLY A 168 18.32 0.59 -29.73
N GLY A 169 18.35 -0.74 -29.57
CA GLY A 169 19.34 -1.71 -30.11
C GLY A 169 20.57 -2.02 -29.24
N ALA A 170 21.19 -3.20 -29.19
CA ALA A 170 20.96 -4.53 -29.79
C ALA A 170 21.92 -5.56 -29.11
N SER A 171 21.61 -6.85 -29.28
CA SER A 171 22.20 -8.06 -28.65
C SER A 171 23.44 -8.64 -29.36
N ARG A 172 24.38 -9.34 -28.67
CA ARG A 172 24.70 -10.81 -28.65
C ARG A 172 26.20 -11.06 -28.26
N PRO A 173 26.68 -12.29 -27.94
CA PRO A 173 26.01 -13.61 -27.89
C PRO A 173 26.14 -14.38 -26.53
N LEU A 174 25.43 -15.51 -26.51
CA LEU A 174 25.18 -16.46 -25.42
C LEU A 174 26.36 -17.37 -25.04
N LEU A 175 26.60 -17.52 -23.74
CA LEU A 175 27.01 -18.77 -23.08
C LEU A 175 26.36 -18.79 -21.67
N GLU A 176 25.38 -19.68 -21.53
CA GLU A 176 24.69 -20.19 -20.31
C GLU A 176 23.94 -19.21 -19.36
N MET A 177 22.69 -19.59 -19.06
CA MET A 177 21.60 -18.74 -18.59
C MET A 177 21.53 -18.54 -17.06
N PRO A 178 21.37 -17.31 -16.54
CA PRO A 178 20.87 -17.05 -15.19
C PRO A 178 19.39 -16.62 -15.23
N VAL A 179 18.48 -17.45 -15.78
CA VAL A 179 17.04 -17.10 -15.80
C VAL A 179 16.40 -17.14 -14.41
N ASP A 180 17.07 -17.75 -13.43
CA ASP A 180 16.41 -18.08 -12.18
C ASP A 180 16.55 -16.97 -11.12
N ARG A 181 17.64 -16.18 -11.12
CA ARG A 181 17.83 -15.15 -10.08
C ARG A 181 17.04 -13.87 -10.35
N ALA A 182 17.16 -13.32 -11.56
CA ALA A 182 16.47 -12.07 -11.91
C ALA A 182 14.93 -12.23 -11.86
N ALA A 183 14.42 -13.39 -12.32
CA ALA A 183 13.00 -13.71 -12.23
C ALA A 183 12.53 -13.91 -10.77
N ARG A 184 13.33 -14.58 -9.92
CA ARG A 184 13.04 -14.71 -8.48
C ARG A 184 13.09 -13.35 -7.76
N ASP A 185 14.04 -12.50 -8.09
CA ASP A 185 14.18 -11.16 -7.54
C ASP A 185 13.01 -10.26 -7.96
N GLU A 186 12.56 -10.37 -9.21
CA GLU A 186 11.38 -9.67 -9.70
C GLU A 186 10.09 -10.18 -9.05
N ALA A 187 9.91 -11.51 -8.96
CA ALA A 187 8.79 -12.11 -8.25
C ALA A 187 8.79 -11.74 -6.76
N ARG A 188 9.96 -11.65 -6.13
CA ARG A 188 10.12 -11.14 -4.77
C ARG A 188 9.72 -9.66 -4.69
N ARG A 189 10.26 -8.78 -5.54
CA ARG A 189 9.89 -7.36 -5.57
C ARG A 189 8.38 -7.18 -5.72
N ARG A 190 7.75 -7.86 -6.69
CA ARG A 190 6.30 -7.81 -6.88
C ARG A 190 5.52 -8.25 -5.63
N ARG A 191 5.92 -9.36 -5.00
CA ARG A 191 5.30 -9.83 -3.75
C ARG A 191 5.49 -8.84 -2.60
N THR A 192 6.70 -8.28 -2.46
CA THR A 192 6.99 -7.23 -1.48
C THR A 192 6.10 -6.01 -1.71
N THR A 193 6.02 -5.50 -2.94
CA THR A 193 5.18 -4.36 -3.30
C THR A 193 3.73 -4.58 -2.90
N VAL A 194 3.16 -5.72 -3.27
CA VAL A 194 1.77 -6.04 -2.93
C VAL A 194 1.55 -6.16 -1.41
N ALA A 195 2.49 -6.77 -0.69
CA ALA A 195 2.39 -6.89 0.77
C ALA A 195 2.46 -5.51 1.46
N VAL A 196 3.32 -4.62 0.96
CA VAL A 196 3.54 -3.26 1.49
C VAL A 196 2.40 -2.30 1.12
N GLU A 197 1.81 -2.42 -0.07
CA GLU A 197 0.65 -1.62 -0.51
C GLU A 197 -0.52 -1.72 0.47
N ARG A 198 -0.73 -2.90 1.04
CA ARG A 198 -1.76 -3.12 2.09
C ARG A 198 -1.46 -2.33 3.36
N CYS A 199 -0.19 -2.18 3.70
CA CYS A 199 0.24 -1.40 4.85
C CYS A 199 0.05 0.10 4.59
N LEU A 200 0.38 0.58 3.37
CA LEU A 200 0.25 1.99 2.97
C LEU A 200 -1.18 2.51 3.07
N LEU A 201 -2.19 1.65 2.90
CA LEU A 201 -3.60 2.04 3.07
C LEU A 201 -3.90 2.62 4.46
N CYS A 202 -3.19 2.16 5.49
CA CYS A 202 -3.50 2.53 6.87
C CYS A 202 -2.34 3.19 7.62
N HIS A 203 -1.10 2.98 7.19
CA HIS A 203 0.09 3.38 7.90
C HIS A 203 0.94 4.35 7.09
N ASP A 204 1.49 5.35 7.76
CA ASP A 204 2.56 6.16 7.18
C ASP A 204 3.89 5.39 7.21
N LEU A 205 4.50 5.25 6.04
CA LEU A 205 5.78 4.60 5.83
C LEU A 205 6.91 5.60 5.57
N THR A 206 6.65 6.91 5.72
CA THR A 206 7.64 7.97 5.50
C THR A 206 8.29 8.43 6.79
N ARG A 207 9.34 9.25 6.65
CA ARG A 207 10.00 9.92 7.78
C ARG A 207 9.09 10.89 8.54
N LYS A 208 7.93 11.28 7.99
CA LYS A 208 6.96 12.19 8.66
C LYS A 208 6.35 11.55 9.90
N ARG A 209 6.19 10.22 9.90
CA ARG A 209 5.67 9.42 11.04
C ARG A 209 4.28 9.88 11.48
N GLU A 210 3.42 10.17 10.52
CA GLU A 210 2.04 10.59 10.76
C GLU A 210 1.15 9.41 11.18
N ILE A 211 0.10 9.73 11.93
CA ILE A 211 -0.96 8.78 12.26
C ILE A 211 -2.05 8.96 11.22
N VAL A 212 -2.22 7.97 10.35
CA VAL A 212 -3.23 8.00 9.28
C VAL A 212 -4.49 7.27 9.74
N VAL A 213 -4.44 5.94 9.73
CA VAL A 213 -5.43 5.05 10.36
C VAL A 213 -4.76 4.27 11.50
N GLY A 214 -3.56 3.75 11.23
CA GLY A 214 -2.67 3.10 12.18
C GLY A 214 -1.46 3.96 12.54
N PRO A 215 -0.64 3.52 13.52
CA PRO A 215 0.60 4.19 13.88
C PRO A 215 1.65 4.06 12.76
N PRO A 216 2.60 5.00 12.62
CA PRO A 216 3.59 4.98 11.54
C PRO A 216 4.53 3.78 11.63
N LEU A 217 4.95 3.26 10.48
CA LEU A 217 5.84 2.09 10.38
C LEU A 217 7.32 2.45 10.15
N TRP A 218 7.65 3.73 9.91
CA TRP A 218 9.05 4.15 9.86
C TRP A 218 9.74 3.89 11.20
N GLY A 219 10.88 3.19 11.16
CA GLY A 219 11.64 2.78 12.33
C GLY A 219 10.90 1.79 13.21
N VAL A 220 9.97 0.99 12.67
CA VAL A 220 9.20 0.05 13.49
C VAL A 220 10.03 -1.12 13.99
N VAL A 221 10.97 -1.63 13.19
CA VAL A 221 11.82 -2.76 13.59
C VAL A 221 12.77 -2.30 14.70
N GLY A 222 12.75 -2.99 15.83
CA GLY A 222 13.51 -2.61 17.03
C GLY A 222 12.82 -1.58 17.92
N ARG A 223 11.68 -1.02 17.52
CA ARG A 223 10.89 -0.10 18.35
C ARG A 223 10.10 -0.87 19.40
N ARG A 224 9.96 -0.29 20.60
CA ARG A 224 9.05 -0.83 21.63
C ARG A 224 7.61 -0.77 21.13
N ALA A 225 6.88 -1.87 21.31
CA ALA A 225 5.50 -1.99 20.90
C ALA A 225 4.58 -1.13 21.79
N GLY A 226 3.53 -0.56 21.20
CA GLY A 226 2.52 0.21 21.95
C GLY A 226 2.96 1.61 22.42
N GLN A 227 4.01 2.21 21.84
CA GLN A 227 4.59 3.47 22.35
C GLN A 227 4.42 4.70 21.46
N VAL A 228 3.70 4.63 20.33
CA VAL A 228 3.48 5.81 19.49
C VAL A 228 2.59 6.81 20.23
N ARG A 229 3.16 7.98 20.54
CA ARG A 229 2.47 9.08 21.22
C ARG A 229 1.25 9.53 20.40
N LYS A 230 0.14 9.83 21.07
CA LYS A 230 -1.17 10.21 20.50
C LYS A 230 -1.92 9.11 19.74
N PHE A 231 -1.31 7.96 19.44
CA PHE A 231 -2.05 6.82 18.93
C PHE A 231 -2.80 6.12 20.06
N ARG A 232 -4.11 5.90 19.89
CA ARG A 232 -4.95 5.25 20.90
C ARG A 232 -4.89 3.73 20.73
N TYR A 233 -4.00 3.08 21.46
CA TYR A 233 -3.95 1.63 21.59
C TYR A 233 -5.11 1.10 22.44
N THR A 234 -5.50 -0.16 22.25
CA THR A 234 -6.44 -0.85 23.14
C THR A 234 -5.71 -1.41 24.36
N ALA A 235 -6.42 -1.54 25.49
CA ALA A 235 -5.86 -2.10 26.71
C ALA A 235 -5.30 -3.51 26.49
N ALA A 236 -6.06 -4.37 25.81
CA ALA A 236 -5.65 -5.73 25.47
C ALA A 236 -4.37 -5.77 24.63
N PHE A 237 -4.22 -4.87 23.66
CA PHE A 237 -3.00 -4.78 22.86
C PHE A 237 -1.80 -4.37 23.73
N LEU A 238 -1.95 -3.33 24.56
CA LEU A 238 -0.89 -2.86 25.44
C LEU A 238 -0.44 -3.91 26.47
N GLU A 239 -1.38 -4.68 27.01
CA GLU A 239 -1.11 -5.79 27.91
C GLU A 239 -0.31 -6.89 27.20
N ARG A 240 -0.78 -7.32 26.03
CA ARG A 240 -0.11 -8.37 25.23
C ARG A 240 1.31 -8.00 24.82
N THR A 241 1.55 -6.71 24.57
CA THR A 241 2.84 -6.18 24.11
C THR A 241 3.64 -5.48 25.20
N ARG A 242 3.30 -5.66 26.49
CA ARG A 242 3.98 -4.99 27.60
C ARG A 242 5.47 -5.36 27.61
N GLY A 243 6.34 -4.35 27.51
CA GLY A 243 7.79 -4.54 27.47
C GLY A 243 8.32 -5.17 26.17
N MET A 244 7.46 -5.44 25.19
CA MET A 244 7.84 -6.08 23.95
C MET A 244 8.51 -5.09 22.99
N THR A 245 9.47 -5.60 22.22
CA THR A 245 10.08 -4.90 21.08
C THR A 245 9.66 -5.56 19.77
N TRP A 246 9.46 -4.78 18.72
CA TRP A 246 9.20 -5.29 17.37
C TRP A 246 10.45 -5.90 16.73
N THR A 247 10.81 -7.09 17.18
CA THR A 247 11.79 -7.95 16.49
C THR A 247 11.17 -8.57 15.25
N SER A 248 12.00 -9.10 14.34
CA SER A 248 11.48 -9.84 13.16
C SER A 248 10.56 -10.98 13.55
N ALA A 249 10.89 -11.73 14.60
CA ALA A 249 10.05 -12.83 15.09
C ALA A 249 8.72 -12.36 15.71
N ASN A 250 8.69 -11.18 16.34
CA ASN A 250 7.45 -10.61 16.88
C ASN A 250 6.57 -10.04 15.76
N LEU A 251 7.18 -9.38 14.78
CA LEU A 251 6.48 -8.89 13.59
C LEU A 251 5.92 -10.05 12.77
N ASP A 252 6.66 -11.13 12.56
CA ASP A 252 6.18 -12.29 11.80
C ASP A 252 4.91 -12.88 12.44
N ARG A 253 4.95 -13.13 13.76
CA ARG A 253 3.78 -13.62 14.50
C ARG A 253 2.60 -12.68 14.45
N PHE A 254 2.83 -11.37 14.60
CA PHE A 254 1.75 -10.38 14.55
C PHE A 254 1.17 -10.24 13.14
N LEU A 255 2.00 -10.24 12.10
CA LEU A 255 1.56 -10.11 10.71
C LEU A 255 0.87 -11.38 10.19
N ALA A 256 1.11 -12.56 10.80
CA ALA A 256 0.40 -13.79 10.44
C ALA A 256 -1.09 -13.75 10.80
N ASP A 257 -1.40 -13.29 12.01
CA ASP A 257 -2.77 -13.10 12.51
C ASP A 257 -2.79 -12.03 13.61
N PRO A 258 -3.02 -10.75 13.27
CA PRO A 258 -3.04 -9.66 14.26
C PRO A 258 -4.10 -9.85 15.35
N LYS A 259 -5.28 -10.37 14.97
CA LYS A 259 -6.42 -10.55 15.89
C LYS A 259 -6.18 -11.72 16.83
N GLY A 260 -5.60 -12.81 16.35
CA GLY A 260 -5.17 -13.93 17.19
C GLY A 260 -3.97 -13.58 18.09
N PHE A 261 -3.03 -12.78 17.59
CA PHE A 261 -1.86 -12.37 18.37
C PHE A 261 -2.24 -11.47 19.56
N ALA A 262 -3.12 -10.50 19.33
CA ALA A 262 -3.63 -9.58 20.34
C ALA A 262 -5.16 -9.40 20.17
N PRO A 263 -5.97 -10.24 20.85
CA PRO A 263 -7.42 -10.12 20.83
C PRO A 263 -7.87 -8.72 21.22
N GLY A 264 -8.72 -8.09 20.40
CA GLY A 264 -9.14 -6.70 20.59
C GLY A 264 -8.14 -5.66 20.07
N THR A 265 -7.15 -6.04 19.25
CA THR A 265 -6.38 -5.08 18.46
C THR A 265 -7.27 -4.31 17.49
N ARG A 266 -6.96 -3.03 17.27
CA ARG A 266 -7.66 -2.17 16.28
C ARG A 266 -7.17 -2.38 14.86
N MET A 267 -6.09 -3.10 14.66
CA MET A 267 -5.60 -3.41 13.31
C MET A 267 -6.55 -4.42 12.65
N LEU A 268 -7.42 -3.96 11.76
CA LEU A 268 -8.41 -4.78 11.04
C LEU A 268 -7.83 -5.62 9.90
N PHE A 269 -6.53 -5.84 9.92
CA PHE A 269 -5.80 -6.59 8.91
C PHE A 269 -6.00 -8.09 9.12
N GLU A 270 -6.35 -8.82 8.05
CA GLU A 270 -6.57 -10.27 8.10
C GLU A 270 -5.28 -11.08 8.33
N GLY A 271 -4.12 -10.44 8.16
CA GLY A 271 -2.82 -11.10 8.21
C GLY A 271 -2.31 -11.56 6.84
N LEU A 272 -1.01 -11.80 6.77
CA LEU A 272 -0.29 -12.38 5.64
C LEU A 272 -0.09 -13.87 5.93
N ARG A 273 -0.94 -14.72 5.35
CA ARG A 273 -0.91 -16.18 5.60
C ARG A 273 0.37 -16.83 5.07
N GLN A 274 0.87 -16.34 3.93
CA GLN A 274 2.08 -16.87 3.33
C GLN A 274 3.30 -16.36 4.09
N GLU A 275 4.13 -17.28 4.57
CA GLU A 275 5.38 -16.97 5.28
C GLU A 275 6.33 -16.11 4.42
N SER A 276 6.43 -16.42 3.12
CA SER A 276 7.25 -15.63 2.20
C SER A 276 6.80 -14.18 2.10
N GLU A 277 5.49 -13.91 2.05
CA GLU A 277 4.95 -12.53 2.04
C GLU A 277 5.27 -11.80 3.36
N ARG A 278 5.21 -12.49 4.51
CA ARG A 278 5.60 -11.90 5.81
C ARG A 278 7.07 -11.56 5.87
N HIS A 279 7.93 -12.48 5.46
CA HIS A 279 9.38 -12.28 5.47
C HIS A 279 9.78 -11.13 4.53
N ASP A 280 9.15 -11.04 3.36
CA ASP A 280 9.37 -9.94 2.43
C ASP A 280 8.90 -8.60 2.99
N ALA A 281 7.72 -8.54 3.62
CA ALA A 281 7.24 -7.34 4.30
C ALA A 281 8.18 -6.92 5.44
N ILE A 282 8.64 -7.86 6.28
CA ILE A 282 9.57 -7.58 7.38
C ILE A 282 10.94 -7.12 6.85
N ALA A 283 11.42 -7.72 5.77
CA ALA A 283 12.66 -7.30 5.11
C ALA A 283 12.55 -5.87 4.60
N PHE A 284 11.41 -5.49 4.02
CA PHE A 284 11.14 -4.11 3.65
C PHE A 284 11.04 -3.18 4.88
N LEU A 285 10.33 -3.57 5.94
CA LEU A 285 10.23 -2.74 7.15
C LEU A 285 11.60 -2.49 7.81
N LYS A 286 12.56 -3.40 7.66
CA LYS A 286 13.94 -3.19 8.11
C LYS A 286 14.65 -2.06 7.36
N THR A 287 14.27 -1.75 6.13
CA THR A 287 14.86 -0.65 5.36
C THR A 287 14.32 0.72 5.78
N LEU A 288 13.27 0.78 6.60
CA LEU A 288 12.70 2.02 7.11
C LEU A 288 13.37 2.41 8.45
N HIS A 289 14.51 3.09 8.43
CA HIS A 289 15.17 3.60 9.65
C HIS A 289 15.73 5.02 9.46
#